data_AF-A0A6J0C420-F1
#
_entry.id   AF-A0A6J0C420-F1
#
_cell.length_a   1.000
_cell.length_b   1.000
_cell.length_c   1.000
_cell.angle_alpha   90.00
_cell.angle_beta   90.00
_cell.angle_gamma   90.00
#
_symmetry.space_group_name_H-M   'P 1'
#
loop_
_entity.id
_entity.type
_entity.pdbx_description
1 polymer ?
#
loop_
_entity_poly.entity_id
_entity_poly.type
_entity_poly.pdbx_seq_one_letter_code
_entity_poly.pdbx_strand_id
1 'polypeptide(L)'
;MNPGVEEDTRLPEDLVDDIDEISPPESKRIRLDDGSNNNLNSTLNSATKNNTRWTCAGDTSLVEPEILEDMGVSMLEDEEMSGGSVKKLKTHECTISPTGSQNRRTQSTENGDIVYGSHSTMYRDSSFETVHLERSERSQDPFELEDASVYLSIGNESGYSSRVETETFGDMKQSFSKDELGDMVDKNGLDQFYLYRRKKRPSITGEDKFNKLSDEMILMILRWLPKKCLVRSMLVCKRWCQIARDEALWSRLDLGGKVLGEGTLGHILPRGVQTLRLAQAEIADPVFQPSSETLNENYVSKLQYLDLSMSVISPDGLAALLSVCKFLKKLSLEKCTLNRLCCTAISKNQDLEVLNLTMCEGIDIKCLQDVLKFSRLNALNVAWCGLDLECMTLLCRQLPSTITRLNIAGCRKTMTDDNVKELVKCCPRIIELDMSDCTMLTINATQSLLSLTKLEHLALSRCYSIPPTTYLRLAHMPCLMYLDVFGLMAEPTLDTLQASCGNTEINKFLYSSVARPTVGVRRTSIWGLRVRD
;
A
#
# COMPACT_ATOMS: atom_id res chain seq x y z
N MET A 1 64.36 31.01 3.57
CA MET A 1 65.17 31.93 4.38
C MET A 1 64.41 32.19 5.66
N ASN A 2 65.03 31.95 6.81
CA ASN A 2 64.62 32.43 8.14
C ASN A 2 65.49 33.69 8.45
N PRO A 3 65.27 34.52 9.51
CA PRO A 3 64.56 34.29 10.80
C PRO A 3 63.45 35.34 11.07
N GLY A 4 62.78 35.43 12.24
CA GLY A 4 62.78 34.67 13.51
C GLY A 4 62.14 35.51 14.64
N VAL A 5 62.44 35.23 15.93
CA VAL A 5 62.02 35.99 17.15
C VAL A 5 60.55 35.86 17.57
N GLU A 6 60.17 35.58 18.82
CA GLU A 6 60.68 34.74 19.96
C GLU A 6 59.43 34.57 20.90
N GLU A 7 59.05 33.40 21.44
CA GLU A 7 59.57 32.65 22.61
C GLU A 7 59.19 33.20 24.01
N ASP A 8 58.32 32.48 24.76
CA ASP A 8 58.56 32.10 26.16
C ASP A 8 57.71 30.86 26.57
N THR A 9 58.14 30.26 27.68
CA THR A 9 57.95 28.93 28.27
C THR A 9 56.61 28.76 29.06
N ARG A 10 56.20 27.60 29.62
CA ARG A 10 56.95 26.44 30.19
C ARG A 10 56.05 25.20 30.42
N LEU A 11 56.62 23.98 30.36
CA LEU A 11 56.05 22.71 30.88
C LEU A 11 56.91 22.17 32.07
N PRO A 12 56.43 21.19 32.86
CA PRO A 12 56.76 19.75 32.68
C PRO A 12 55.50 18.84 32.58
N GLU A 13 55.48 17.69 31.90
CA GLU A 13 56.10 16.37 32.20
C GLU A 13 55.57 15.71 33.50
N ASP A 14 55.05 14.47 33.54
CA ASP A 14 54.70 13.48 32.49
C ASP A 14 53.58 12.52 33.07
N LEU A 15 53.23 11.25 32.76
CA LEU A 15 53.81 10.02 32.14
C LEU A 15 52.67 9.09 31.61
N VAL A 16 52.95 8.33 30.53
CA VAL A 16 52.73 6.86 30.27
C VAL A 16 51.68 6.10 31.13
N ASP A 17 50.83 5.20 30.61
CA ASP A 17 50.47 4.73 29.25
C ASP A 17 49.06 4.07 29.32
N ASP A 18 48.31 3.99 28.21
CA ASP A 18 47.81 2.72 27.63
C ASP A 18 46.97 2.94 26.35
N ILE A 19 46.86 1.90 25.52
CA ILE A 19 46.16 1.89 24.22
C ILE A 19 44.88 1.05 24.32
N ASP A 20 43.77 1.49 23.70
CA ASP A 20 42.72 0.54 23.30
C ASP A 20 41.88 1.01 22.09
N GLU A 21 41.38 0.05 21.30
CA GLU A 21 40.69 0.29 20.02
C GLU A 21 39.16 0.39 20.18
N ILE A 22 38.53 1.43 19.62
CA ILE A 22 37.06 1.58 19.64
C ILE A 22 36.43 0.80 18.47
N SER A 23 36.01 -0.44 18.75
CA SER A 23 35.17 -1.26 17.88
C SER A 23 33.65 -1.03 18.08
N PRO A 24 32.79 -1.34 17.09
CA PRO A 24 31.35 -1.06 17.14
C PRO A 24 30.55 -2.01 18.07
N PRO A 25 29.34 -1.61 18.54
CA PRO A 25 28.58 -2.35 19.54
C PRO A 25 27.98 -3.67 19.02
N GLU A 26 28.08 -4.72 19.83
CA GLU A 26 27.61 -6.07 19.48
C GLU A 26 26.08 -6.25 19.49
N SER A 27 25.63 -7.26 18.73
CA SER A 27 24.25 -7.71 18.72
C SER A 27 23.91 -8.53 19.98
N LYS A 28 22.81 -8.18 20.66
CA LYS A 28 22.36 -8.88 21.87
C LYS A 28 21.88 -10.31 21.55
N ARG A 29 22.75 -11.30 21.76
CA ARG A 29 22.33 -12.71 21.89
C ARG A 29 21.63 -12.93 23.23
N ILE A 30 20.58 -13.75 23.22
CA ILE A 30 19.87 -14.18 24.42
C ILE A 30 20.78 -15.15 25.21
N ARG A 31 20.87 -14.96 26.54
CA ARG A 31 21.49 -15.94 27.44
C ARG A 31 20.46 -17.00 27.81
N LEU A 32 20.86 -18.27 27.71
CA LEU A 32 20.19 -19.38 28.38
C LEU A 32 20.64 -19.42 29.84
N ASP A 33 19.73 -19.80 30.75
CA ASP A 33 20.00 -19.93 32.18
C ASP A 33 19.62 -21.35 32.64
N ASP A 34 20.62 -22.19 32.87
CA ASP A 34 20.45 -23.61 33.20
C ASP A 34 20.31 -23.82 34.72
N GLY A 35 19.06 -23.88 35.19
CA GLY A 35 18.69 -23.90 36.61
C GLY A 35 18.12 -25.23 37.14
N SER A 36 18.46 -26.38 36.56
CA SER A 36 17.90 -27.68 36.97
C SER A 36 18.45 -28.17 38.32
N ASN A 37 17.67 -28.04 39.40
CA ASN A 37 18.04 -28.57 40.72
C ASN A 37 16.88 -29.31 41.41
N ASN A 38 16.88 -30.64 41.32
CA ASN A 38 16.02 -31.51 42.12
C ASN A 38 16.68 -31.74 43.49
N ASN A 39 15.97 -31.49 44.59
CA ASN A 39 16.25 -32.16 45.85
C ASN A 39 14.99 -32.35 46.69
N LEU A 40 14.71 -33.59 47.05
CA LEU A 40 13.66 -33.98 47.99
C LEU A 40 14.26 -34.00 49.41
N ASN A 41 13.55 -33.43 50.38
CA ASN A 41 13.51 -34.00 51.73
C ASN A 41 12.28 -33.57 52.51
N SER A 42 11.91 -34.36 53.51
CA SER A 42 10.56 -34.42 54.06
C SER A 42 10.45 -33.96 55.52
N THR A 43 9.36 -33.26 55.84
CA THR A 43 8.76 -33.32 57.19
C THR A 43 7.23 -33.20 57.11
N LEU A 44 6.53 -33.82 58.06
CA LEU A 44 5.06 -33.88 58.10
C LEU A 44 4.44 -32.57 58.60
N ASN A 45 3.26 -32.22 58.07
CA ASN A 45 2.05 -32.08 58.90
C ASN A 45 0.76 -32.06 58.05
N SER A 46 -0.40 -32.06 58.72
CA SER A 46 -1.67 -32.61 58.21
C SER A 46 -2.68 -31.58 57.68
N ALA A 47 -3.60 -32.10 56.84
CA ALA A 47 -4.84 -31.48 56.33
C ALA A 47 -4.64 -30.26 55.37
N THR A 48 -5.42 -30.07 54.30
CA THR A 48 -6.78 -30.54 53.98
C THR A 48 -6.93 -30.76 52.47
N LYS A 49 -7.76 -31.73 52.02
CA LYS A 49 -8.10 -31.85 50.58
C LYS A 49 -8.97 -30.68 50.13
N ASN A 50 -8.53 -29.93 49.13
CA ASN A 50 -9.39 -29.06 48.32
C ASN A 50 -8.94 -29.09 46.86
N ASN A 51 -9.91 -29.16 45.93
CA ASN A 51 -9.63 -29.26 44.49
C ASN A 51 -9.09 -27.94 43.95
N THR A 52 -7.82 -27.89 43.57
CA THR A 52 -7.27 -26.80 42.75
C THR A 52 -7.84 -26.89 41.34
N ARG A 53 -8.97 -26.22 41.12
CA ARG A 53 -9.54 -25.96 39.79
C ARG A 53 -8.57 -25.08 39.00
N TRP A 54 -7.78 -25.67 38.11
CA TRP A 54 -6.88 -24.94 37.20
C TRP A 54 -7.71 -24.05 36.26
N THR A 55 -7.93 -22.80 36.65
CA THR A 55 -8.46 -21.74 35.76
C THR A 55 -7.34 -21.26 34.85
N CYS A 56 -7.08 -22.02 33.78
CA CYS A 56 -6.26 -21.55 32.68
C CYS A 56 -7.02 -20.45 31.93
N ALA A 57 -6.90 -19.21 32.40
CA ALA A 57 -7.15 -18.03 31.60
C ALA A 57 -6.02 -17.93 30.55
N GLY A 58 -6.14 -18.73 29.49
CA GLY A 58 -5.23 -18.67 28.35
C GLY A 58 -5.50 -17.38 27.60
N ASP A 59 -4.60 -16.40 27.74
CA ASP A 59 -4.70 -15.13 27.03
C ASP A 59 -4.75 -15.35 25.50
N THR A 60 -5.82 -14.86 24.89
CA THR A 60 -6.10 -14.95 23.46
C THR A 60 -5.57 -13.76 22.65
N SER A 61 -5.02 -12.71 23.30
CA SER A 61 -4.40 -11.55 22.64
C SER A 61 -3.30 -11.91 21.64
N LEU A 62 -2.68 -13.08 21.80
CA LEU A 62 -1.59 -13.54 20.94
C LEU A 62 -2.05 -13.93 19.53
N VAL A 63 -3.35 -14.20 19.31
CA VAL A 63 -3.90 -14.49 17.97
C VAL A 63 -5.35 -13.99 17.88
N GLU A 64 -5.53 -12.70 17.61
CA GLU A 64 -6.82 -12.08 17.30
C GLU A 64 -7.29 -12.51 15.88
N PRO A 65 -8.46 -13.18 15.73
CA PRO A 65 -8.89 -13.76 14.45
C PRO A 65 -9.05 -12.73 13.32
N GLU A 66 -9.55 -11.54 13.66
CA GLU A 66 -9.86 -10.46 12.71
C GLU A 66 -8.60 -9.98 11.97
N ILE A 67 -7.46 -9.89 12.68
CA ILE A 67 -6.16 -9.56 12.07
C ILE A 67 -5.68 -10.68 11.12
N LEU A 68 -6.06 -11.95 11.38
CA LEU A 68 -5.77 -13.04 10.44
C LEU A 68 -6.56 -12.86 9.14
N GLU A 69 -7.83 -12.48 9.25
CA GLU A 69 -8.75 -12.29 8.12
C GLU A 69 -8.31 -11.10 7.24
N ASP A 70 -7.88 -9.99 7.85
CA ASP A 70 -7.21 -8.87 7.16
C ASP A 70 -5.93 -9.32 6.41
N MET A 71 -5.11 -10.15 7.05
CA MET A 71 -3.95 -10.81 6.42
C MET A 71 -4.35 -11.91 5.41
N GLY A 72 -5.64 -12.10 5.15
CA GLY A 72 -6.19 -12.98 4.13
C GLY A 72 -6.38 -14.44 4.57
N VAL A 73 -6.50 -14.69 5.87
CA VAL A 73 -6.69 -16.02 6.48
C VAL A 73 -8.04 -16.09 7.18
N SER A 74 -9.05 -16.62 6.46
CA SER A 74 -10.27 -17.11 7.09
C SER A 74 -9.98 -18.31 7.98
N MET A 75 -10.63 -18.35 9.15
CA MET A 75 -10.61 -19.47 10.09
C MET A 75 -11.51 -20.64 9.67
N LEU A 76 -12.36 -20.45 8.65
CA LEU A 76 -13.37 -21.39 8.18
C LEU A 76 -13.50 -21.35 6.65
N GLU A 77 -12.57 -21.99 5.95
CA GLU A 77 -12.69 -22.33 4.52
C GLU A 77 -11.59 -23.33 4.12
N ASP A 78 -11.99 -24.60 3.92
CA ASP A 78 -11.21 -25.57 3.16
C ASP A 78 -11.49 -25.34 1.66
N GLU A 79 -10.46 -25.44 0.81
CA GLU A 79 -10.59 -25.17 -0.63
C GLU A 79 -11.27 -26.33 -1.39
N GLU A 80 -12.60 -26.47 -1.25
CA GLU A 80 -13.38 -27.34 -2.15
C GLU A 80 -13.47 -26.72 -3.56
N MET A 81 -12.71 -27.29 -4.51
CA MET A 81 -12.84 -26.99 -5.93
C MET A 81 -14.24 -27.39 -6.43
N SER A 82 -15.11 -26.42 -6.69
CA SER A 82 -16.33 -26.63 -7.47
C SER A 82 -16.74 -25.39 -8.29
N GLY A 83 -17.41 -25.64 -9.42
CA GLY A 83 -17.73 -24.64 -10.43
C GLY A 83 -18.67 -23.53 -9.94
N GLY A 84 -18.44 -22.30 -10.40
CA GLY A 84 -19.15 -21.12 -9.93
C GLY A 84 -20.63 -21.06 -10.33
N SER A 85 -21.40 -20.24 -9.60
CA SER A 85 -22.78 -19.87 -9.98
C SER A 85 -23.02 -18.39 -9.70
N VAL A 86 -23.43 -17.64 -10.73
CA VAL A 86 -23.70 -16.21 -10.66
C VAL A 86 -25.01 -15.96 -9.90
N LYS A 87 -24.95 -15.26 -8.77
CA LYS A 87 -26.15 -14.74 -8.07
C LYS A 87 -26.34 -13.26 -8.36
N LYS A 88 -27.26 -12.94 -9.27
CA LYS A 88 -27.85 -11.59 -9.39
C LYS A 88 -28.51 -11.22 -8.06
N LEU A 89 -28.23 -10.04 -7.53
CA LEU A 89 -29.13 -9.40 -6.57
C LEU A 89 -30.46 -9.09 -7.28
N LYS A 90 -31.57 -9.32 -6.57
CA LYS A 90 -32.88 -8.75 -6.92
C LYS A 90 -33.14 -7.58 -5.98
N THR A 91 -33.49 -6.43 -6.54
CA THR A 91 -34.10 -5.33 -5.78
C THR A 91 -35.51 -5.75 -5.37
N HIS A 92 -35.91 -5.41 -4.14
CA HIS A 92 -37.28 -5.51 -3.68
C HIS A 92 -37.94 -4.14 -3.75
N GLU A 93 -38.97 -4.00 -4.58
CA GLU A 93 -39.89 -2.87 -4.52
C GLU A 93 -40.80 -3.01 -3.28
N CYS A 94 -41.21 -1.88 -2.71
CA CYS A 94 -42.14 -1.84 -1.58
C CYS A 94 -43.35 -0.97 -1.95
N THR A 95 -44.53 -1.58 -2.03
CA THR A 95 -45.77 -0.95 -2.51
C THR A 95 -46.70 -0.64 -1.34
N ILE A 96 -47.11 0.62 -1.19
CA ILE A 96 -48.18 1.03 -0.27
C ILE A 96 -49.13 2.00 -0.99
N SER A 97 -50.43 1.74 -0.88
CA SER A 97 -51.52 2.48 -1.54
C SER A 97 -52.20 3.50 -0.59
N PRO A 98 -52.88 4.55 -1.11
CA PRO A 98 -53.27 5.72 -0.31
C PRO A 98 -54.71 5.71 0.23
N THR A 99 -54.95 6.44 1.33
CA THR A 99 -56.30 6.78 1.84
C THR A 99 -56.36 8.12 2.57
N GLY A 100 -57.43 8.90 2.37
CA GLY A 100 -58.09 9.62 3.46
C GLY A 100 -57.77 11.12 3.70
N SER A 101 -58.41 11.99 2.92
CA SER A 101 -58.56 13.44 3.17
C SER A 101 -59.07 13.80 4.58
N GLN A 102 -58.62 14.96 5.12
CA GLN A 102 -59.50 15.94 5.81
C GLN A 102 -59.04 17.40 5.61
N ASN A 103 -59.98 18.34 5.74
CA ASN A 103 -59.84 19.78 5.45
C ASN A 103 -59.74 20.66 6.71
N ARG A 104 -59.03 21.80 6.61
CA ARG A 104 -59.42 23.17 7.06
C ARG A 104 -58.34 24.19 6.61
N ARG A 105 -58.68 25.27 5.88
CA ARG A 105 -59.16 26.61 6.34
C ARG A 105 -58.04 27.41 7.08
N THR A 106 -57.80 28.72 6.84
CA THR A 106 -58.56 29.76 6.10
C THR A 106 -57.71 31.02 5.79
N GLN A 107 -58.07 31.79 4.73
CA GLN A 107 -57.96 33.27 4.58
C GLN A 107 -56.56 33.95 4.59
N SER A 108 -56.34 35.13 3.97
CA SER A 108 -56.99 35.88 2.87
C SER A 108 -56.19 37.14 2.48
N THR A 109 -56.55 37.84 1.37
CA THR A 109 -56.45 39.31 1.13
C THR A 109 -55.06 40.01 1.11
N GLU A 110 -54.76 41.03 0.29
CA GLU A 110 -55.33 41.60 -0.96
C GLU A 110 -54.42 42.74 -1.50
N ASN A 111 -54.49 43.07 -2.82
CA ASN A 111 -53.92 44.26 -3.50
C ASN A 111 -52.36 44.38 -3.53
N GLY A 112 -51.65 44.96 -4.52
CA GLY A 112 -51.97 45.59 -5.82
C GLY A 112 -51.05 46.81 -6.10
N ASP A 113 -50.62 47.21 -7.31
CA ASP A 113 -50.62 46.65 -8.68
C ASP A 113 -49.72 47.54 -9.61
N ILE A 114 -49.55 47.20 -10.92
CA ILE A 114 -49.14 48.10 -12.06
C ILE A 114 -47.67 48.66 -12.08
N VAL A 115 -46.84 48.57 -13.15
CA VAL A 115 -46.95 47.94 -14.50
C VAL A 115 -45.59 47.90 -15.29
N TYR A 116 -45.49 47.04 -16.34
CA TYR A 116 -44.49 46.96 -17.47
C TYR A 116 -42.97 46.82 -17.18
N GLY A 117 -42.27 45.92 -17.92
CA GLY A 117 -40.78 45.80 -17.78
C GLY A 117 -39.91 44.80 -18.58
N SER A 118 -40.41 44.05 -19.57
CA SER A 118 -39.60 43.30 -20.58
C SER A 118 -38.56 42.21 -20.18
N HIS A 119 -38.75 41.00 -20.74
CA HIS A 119 -37.73 39.98 -21.07
C HIS A 119 -36.62 39.58 -20.07
N SER A 120 -36.81 38.44 -19.40
CA SER A 120 -35.73 37.44 -19.25
C SER A 120 -36.32 36.03 -19.19
N THR A 121 -35.93 35.16 -20.12
CA THR A 121 -36.34 33.75 -20.15
C THR A 121 -35.18 32.87 -19.68
N MET A 122 -35.30 32.31 -18.47
CA MET A 122 -34.44 31.20 -18.06
C MET A 122 -34.72 29.99 -18.97
N TYR A 123 -33.68 29.25 -19.32
CA TYR A 123 -33.79 27.83 -19.65
C TYR A 123 -32.92 27.03 -18.69
N ARG A 124 -33.45 25.88 -18.29
CA ARG A 124 -32.87 24.94 -17.33
C ARG A 124 -32.67 23.59 -18.02
N ASP A 125 -31.81 22.76 -17.46
CA ASP A 125 -31.35 21.50 -18.02
C ASP A 125 -32.46 20.56 -18.50
N SER A 126 -32.18 19.82 -19.58
CA SER A 126 -32.68 18.46 -19.77
C SER A 126 -31.55 17.53 -20.20
N SER A 127 -31.57 16.31 -19.67
CA SER A 127 -30.58 15.26 -19.91
C SER A 127 -30.74 14.60 -21.27
N PHE A 128 -29.65 14.13 -21.86
CA PHE A 128 -29.67 13.30 -23.07
C PHE A 128 -30.22 11.89 -22.79
N GLU A 129 -31.05 11.38 -23.71
CA GLU A 129 -31.51 9.99 -23.72
C GLU A 129 -30.56 9.08 -24.52
N THR A 130 -30.54 7.80 -24.17
CA THR A 130 -29.84 6.73 -24.91
C THR A 130 -30.66 6.26 -26.12
N VAL A 131 -30.01 6.12 -27.28
CA VAL A 131 -30.61 5.49 -28.48
C VAL A 131 -29.83 4.23 -28.85
N HIS A 132 -30.54 3.10 -28.92
CA HIS A 132 -30.05 1.87 -29.56
C HIS A 132 -30.29 1.92 -31.08
N LEU A 133 -29.38 1.36 -31.87
CA LEU A 133 -29.67 0.97 -33.25
C LEU A 133 -28.84 -0.25 -33.68
N GLU A 134 -29.49 -1.21 -34.33
CA GLU A 134 -28.88 -2.44 -34.85
C GLU A 134 -28.33 -2.25 -36.27
N ARG A 135 -27.40 -3.11 -36.71
CA ARG A 135 -27.20 -3.39 -38.14
C ARG A 135 -26.47 -4.72 -38.41
N SER A 136 -26.90 -5.41 -39.46
CA SER A 136 -26.41 -6.75 -39.83
C SER A 136 -25.54 -6.78 -41.10
N GLU A 137 -24.48 -7.59 -41.02
CA GLU A 137 -23.86 -8.50 -42.02
C GLU A 137 -23.76 -8.22 -43.56
N ARG A 138 -22.58 -8.64 -44.08
CA ARG A 138 -22.24 -9.29 -45.40
C ARG A 138 -21.85 -8.48 -46.65
N SER A 139 -20.54 -8.52 -46.94
CA SER A 139 -19.89 -9.24 -48.09
C SER A 139 -18.37 -9.35 -47.80
N GLN A 140 -17.73 -10.53 -47.75
CA GLN A 140 -17.14 -11.32 -48.87
C GLN A 140 -16.07 -10.56 -49.69
N ASP A 141 -14.90 -11.08 -50.08
CA ASP A 141 -14.04 -12.28 -49.77
C ASP A 141 -12.80 -12.22 -50.73
N PRO A 142 -11.84 -13.18 -50.83
CA PRO A 142 -11.28 -14.17 -49.89
C PRO A 142 -9.71 -14.17 -49.84
N PHE A 143 -9.09 -15.05 -49.01
CA PHE A 143 -8.06 -16.04 -49.45
C PHE A 143 -7.69 -17.04 -48.32
N GLU A 144 -7.44 -18.30 -48.72
CA GLU A 144 -7.23 -19.54 -47.93
C GLU A 144 -6.11 -19.49 -46.86
N LEU A 145 -6.08 -20.23 -45.73
CA LEU A 145 -6.84 -21.35 -45.12
C LEU A 145 -6.48 -22.81 -45.52
N GLU A 146 -5.64 -23.45 -44.69
CA GLU A 146 -5.53 -24.88 -44.34
C GLU A 146 -4.76 -24.99 -43.00
N ASP A 147 -4.88 -26.01 -42.13
CA ASP A 147 -6.06 -26.76 -41.67
C ASP A 147 -5.77 -27.25 -40.21
N ALA A 148 -6.75 -27.81 -39.49
CA ALA A 148 -6.67 -28.06 -38.05
C ALA A 148 -6.73 -29.55 -37.65
N SER A 149 -5.98 -29.94 -36.60
CA SER A 149 -6.41 -31.04 -35.71
C SER A 149 -5.71 -31.08 -34.33
N VAL A 150 -6.53 -31.11 -33.29
CA VAL A 150 -6.46 -31.93 -32.04
C VAL A 150 -5.11 -32.56 -31.64
N TYR A 151 -4.63 -32.27 -30.42
CA TYR A 151 -4.22 -33.21 -29.33
C TYR A 151 -3.69 -32.33 -28.17
N LEU A 152 -4.41 -32.20 -27.05
CA LEU A 152 -4.31 -32.98 -25.80
C LEU A 152 -3.01 -32.81 -24.99
N SER A 153 -3.16 -32.72 -23.66
CA SER A 153 -2.13 -32.28 -22.72
C SER A 153 -0.97 -33.27 -22.52
N ILE A 154 0.25 -32.74 -22.52
CA ILE A 154 1.46 -33.35 -21.96
C ILE A 154 2.05 -32.30 -21.00
N GLY A 155 2.52 -32.61 -19.78
CA GLY A 155 2.73 -33.92 -19.18
C GLY A 155 4.18 -34.05 -18.68
N ASN A 156 4.53 -33.32 -17.62
CA ASN A 156 5.85 -33.42 -17.00
C ASN A 156 5.79 -34.31 -15.75
N GLU A 157 6.63 -35.35 -15.74
CA GLU A 157 6.69 -36.34 -14.67
C GLU A 157 7.61 -35.90 -13.52
N SER A 158 7.20 -36.19 -12.28
CA SER A 158 8.14 -36.46 -11.19
C SER A 158 7.58 -37.56 -10.29
N GLY A 159 8.01 -38.79 -10.53
CA GLY A 159 7.51 -39.96 -9.81
C GLY A 159 8.24 -40.21 -8.50
N TYR A 160 7.49 -40.35 -7.41
CA TYR A 160 7.84 -41.25 -6.32
C TYR A 160 6.61 -42.05 -5.92
N SER A 161 6.72 -43.38 -5.97
CA SER A 161 5.63 -44.31 -5.68
C SER A 161 5.87 -45.02 -4.36
N SER A 162 4.86 -45.06 -3.50
CA SER A 162 4.81 -45.94 -2.34
C SER A 162 3.44 -46.61 -2.24
N ARG A 163 3.44 -47.91 -2.53
CA ARG A 163 2.33 -48.88 -2.36
C ARG A 163 1.31 -48.49 -1.29
N VAL A 164 0.03 -48.54 -1.65
CA VAL A 164 -1.04 -48.85 -0.70
C VAL A 164 -1.03 -50.36 -0.47
N GLU A 165 -1.00 -50.78 0.79
CA GLU A 165 -1.34 -52.15 1.19
C GLU A 165 -2.72 -52.16 1.85
N THR A 166 -3.52 -53.17 1.53
CA THR A 166 -4.93 -53.29 1.93
C THR A 166 -5.09 -54.28 3.06
N GLU A 167 -5.66 -53.84 4.18
CA GLU A 167 -6.29 -54.72 5.16
C GLU A 167 -7.77 -54.37 5.36
N THR A 168 -8.52 -55.31 5.94
CA THR A 168 -9.85 -55.66 5.41
C THR A 168 -10.93 -55.72 6.48
N PHE A 169 -12.02 -54.97 6.25
CA PHE A 169 -13.36 -55.14 6.85
C PHE A 169 -13.55 -54.88 8.37
N GLY A 170 -14.70 -54.27 8.69
CA GLY A 170 -15.16 -54.04 10.07
C GLY A 170 -16.51 -53.30 10.15
N ASP A 171 -17.36 -53.38 9.12
CA ASP A 171 -18.56 -52.55 8.97
C ASP A 171 -19.72 -53.10 9.83
N MET A 172 -19.89 -52.58 11.05
CA MET A 172 -20.92 -53.03 12.00
C MET A 172 -22.08 -52.03 12.13
N LYS A 173 -22.99 -52.05 11.14
CA LYS A 173 -24.29 -51.38 11.24
C LYS A 173 -25.17 -52.09 12.27
N GLN A 174 -25.47 -51.42 13.39
CA GLN A 174 -26.60 -51.83 14.24
C GLN A 174 -27.86 -51.05 13.85
N SER A 175 -28.90 -51.80 13.50
CA SER A 175 -30.24 -51.31 13.19
C SER A 175 -31.01 -50.94 14.46
N PHE A 176 -31.63 -49.76 14.49
CA PHE A 176 -32.64 -49.45 15.49
C PHE A 176 -33.98 -50.07 15.09
N SER A 177 -34.37 -51.14 15.78
CA SER A 177 -35.75 -51.62 15.79
C SER A 177 -36.65 -50.62 16.52
N LYS A 178 -37.87 -50.45 16.04
CA LYS A 178 -38.86 -49.49 16.56
C LYS A 178 -40.09 -50.25 17.03
N ASP A 179 -40.22 -50.45 18.34
CA ASP A 179 -41.49 -50.76 19.01
C ASP A 179 -41.34 -50.51 20.52
N GLU A 180 -42.10 -49.54 21.04
CA GLU A 180 -43.12 -49.71 22.09
C GLU A 180 -43.71 -48.33 22.44
N LEU A 181 -44.99 -48.30 22.84
CA LEU A 181 -45.76 -47.08 23.11
C LEU A 181 -46.53 -47.25 24.42
N GLY A 182 -46.21 -46.46 25.44
CA GLY A 182 -46.81 -46.62 26.78
C GLY A 182 -46.76 -45.37 27.64
N ASP A 183 -47.95 -44.84 27.94
CA ASP A 183 -48.36 -43.91 28.99
C ASP A 183 -47.74 -42.49 29.11
N MET A 184 -48.60 -41.58 29.57
CA MET A 184 -48.35 -40.15 29.74
C MET A 184 -48.23 -39.78 31.22
N VAL A 185 -47.24 -38.95 31.58
CA VAL A 185 -47.37 -38.02 32.71
C VAL A 185 -46.76 -36.68 32.31
N ASP A 186 -47.57 -35.62 32.37
CA ASP A 186 -47.18 -34.25 32.06
C ASP A 186 -46.51 -33.57 33.26
N LYS A 187 -45.28 -33.05 33.09
CA LYS A 187 -44.59 -32.16 34.04
C LYS A 187 -43.62 -31.20 33.35
N ASN A 188 -43.89 -29.90 33.46
CA ASN A 188 -42.97 -28.80 33.16
C ASN A 188 -41.63 -28.93 33.92
N GLY A 189 -40.49 -28.61 33.28
CA GLY A 189 -39.21 -28.55 34.00
C GLY A 189 -37.92 -28.29 33.21
N LEU A 190 -37.73 -27.05 32.71
CA LEU A 190 -36.44 -26.44 32.29
C LEU A 190 -35.72 -27.02 31.05
N ASP A 191 -35.32 -26.11 30.14
CA ASP A 191 -34.46 -26.42 28.99
C ASP A 191 -33.05 -26.86 29.41
N GLN A 192 -32.81 -28.17 29.41
CA GLN A 192 -31.49 -28.72 29.70
C GLN A 192 -30.59 -28.64 28.46
N PHE A 193 -29.92 -27.49 28.29
CA PHE A 193 -28.91 -27.28 27.25
C PHE A 193 -27.74 -28.28 27.38
N TYR A 194 -27.83 -29.40 26.65
CA TYR A 194 -26.74 -30.37 26.55
C TYR A 194 -25.57 -29.80 25.74
N LEU A 195 -24.60 -29.20 26.45
CA LEU A 195 -23.29 -28.90 25.90
C LEU A 195 -22.64 -30.19 25.40
N TYR A 196 -22.71 -30.43 24.09
CA TYR A 196 -22.13 -31.59 23.41
C TYR A 196 -20.60 -31.50 23.44
N ARG A 197 -20.03 -31.89 24.59
CA ARG A 197 -18.60 -31.83 24.87
C ARG A 197 -17.88 -32.74 23.88
N ARG A 198 -17.34 -32.15 22.79
CA ARG A 198 -16.58 -32.87 21.74
C ARG A 198 -15.71 -33.92 22.40
N LYS A 199 -15.97 -35.20 22.12
CA LYS A 199 -15.17 -36.31 22.66
C LYS A 199 -13.71 -35.99 22.34
N LYS A 200 -12.85 -35.86 23.36
CA LYS A 200 -11.41 -35.72 23.14
C LYS A 200 -10.99 -36.89 22.25
N ARG A 201 -10.50 -36.59 21.04
CA ARG A 201 -9.77 -37.60 20.27
C ARG A 201 -8.63 -38.11 21.17
N PRO A 202 -8.36 -39.43 21.21
CA PRO A 202 -7.23 -39.92 21.97
C PRO A 202 -5.97 -39.20 21.51
N SER A 203 -5.11 -38.82 22.46
CA SER A 203 -3.82 -38.22 22.14
C SER A 203 -3.03 -39.18 21.25
N ILE A 204 -2.62 -38.73 20.07
CA ILE A 204 -1.82 -39.54 19.14
C ILE A 204 -0.52 -39.91 19.86
N THR A 205 -0.37 -41.19 20.21
CA THR A 205 0.81 -41.70 20.90
C THR A 205 1.94 -41.91 19.91
N GLY A 206 2.85 -40.94 19.84
CA GLY A 206 4.04 -40.97 18.99
C GLY A 206 5.05 -39.93 19.44
N GLU A 207 6.29 -40.05 18.94
CA GLU A 207 7.35 -39.06 19.21
C GLU A 207 7.19 -37.84 18.29
N ASP A 208 6.95 -36.66 18.86
CA ASP A 208 7.02 -35.41 18.13
C ASP A 208 8.48 -35.03 17.84
N LYS A 209 8.93 -35.40 16.64
CA LYS A 209 10.26 -35.06 16.11
C LYS A 209 10.37 -33.61 15.63
N PHE A 210 9.25 -32.93 15.37
CA PHE A 210 9.29 -31.53 14.93
C PHE A 210 9.65 -30.60 16.10
N ASN A 211 9.12 -30.88 17.30
CA ASN A 211 9.49 -30.13 18.51
C ASN A 211 10.98 -30.28 18.90
N LYS A 212 11.71 -31.24 18.34
CA LYS A 212 13.18 -31.39 18.50
C LYS A 212 14.01 -30.44 17.62
N LEU A 213 13.41 -29.78 16.62
CA LEU A 213 14.09 -28.75 15.83
C LEU A 213 14.40 -27.53 16.70
N SER A 214 15.44 -26.76 16.37
CA SER A 214 15.70 -25.45 16.99
C SER A 214 14.79 -24.37 16.39
N ASP A 215 14.69 -23.21 17.07
CA ASP A 215 13.83 -22.12 16.60
C ASP A 215 14.31 -21.56 15.25
N GLU A 216 15.62 -21.54 15.01
CA GLU A 216 16.22 -21.16 13.71
C GLU A 216 15.89 -22.18 12.63
N MET A 217 15.87 -23.48 12.94
CA MET A 217 15.47 -24.50 11.95
C MET A 217 13.99 -24.39 11.59
N ILE A 218 13.12 -24.08 12.56
CA ILE A 218 11.71 -23.81 12.32
C ILE A 218 11.55 -22.52 11.50
N LEU A 219 12.23 -21.44 11.85
CA LEU A 219 12.27 -20.18 11.08
C LEU A 219 12.72 -20.41 9.63
N MET A 220 13.73 -21.26 9.44
CA MET A 220 14.30 -21.62 8.14
C MET A 220 13.42 -22.57 7.31
N ILE A 221 12.38 -23.16 7.90
CA ILE A 221 11.25 -23.81 7.22
C ILE A 221 10.17 -22.77 6.92
N LEU A 222 9.72 -22.02 7.94
CA LEU A 222 8.63 -21.05 7.86
C LEU A 222 8.86 -19.96 6.79
N ARG A 223 10.10 -19.51 6.57
CA ARG A 223 10.47 -18.52 5.52
C ARG A 223 10.08 -18.92 4.09
N TRP A 224 9.76 -20.18 3.83
CA TRP A 224 9.28 -20.67 2.52
C TRP A 224 7.75 -20.67 2.39
N LEU A 225 7.04 -20.34 3.48
CA LEU A 225 5.58 -20.26 3.50
C LEU A 225 5.10 -18.86 3.10
N PRO A 226 4.05 -18.74 2.27
CA PRO A 226 3.36 -17.47 2.03
C PRO A 226 2.85 -16.84 3.34
N LYS A 227 2.67 -15.52 3.40
CA LYS A 227 2.18 -14.83 4.63
C LYS A 227 0.92 -15.46 5.23
N LYS A 228 -0.04 -15.88 4.39
CA LYS A 228 -1.24 -16.61 4.84
C LYS A 228 -0.90 -17.90 5.62
N CYS A 229 0.08 -18.66 5.14
CA CYS A 229 0.53 -19.89 5.78
C CYS A 229 1.37 -19.63 7.03
N LEU A 230 2.13 -18.53 7.09
CA LEU A 230 2.77 -18.06 8.33
C LEU A 230 1.75 -17.69 9.40
N VAL A 231 0.69 -16.99 9.03
CA VAL A 231 -0.41 -16.61 9.92
C VAL A 231 -1.17 -17.85 10.42
N ARG A 232 -1.48 -18.81 9.53
CA ARG A 232 -2.02 -20.13 9.94
C ARG A 232 -1.04 -20.90 10.85
N SER A 233 0.27 -20.74 10.68
CA SER A 233 1.29 -21.36 11.54
C SER A 233 1.27 -20.83 12.97
N MET A 234 0.87 -19.57 13.19
CA MET A 234 0.74 -19.00 14.55
C MET A 234 -0.30 -19.71 15.41
N LEU A 235 -1.31 -20.34 14.80
CA LEU A 235 -2.38 -21.08 15.49
C LEU A 235 -1.93 -22.45 16.03
N VAL A 236 -0.77 -22.97 15.62
CA VAL A 236 -0.34 -24.35 15.92
C VAL A 236 0.05 -24.50 17.40
N CYS A 237 0.92 -23.64 17.92
CA CYS A 237 1.27 -23.60 19.35
C CYS A 237 1.97 -22.27 19.71
N LYS A 238 2.14 -21.99 21.02
CA LYS A 238 2.80 -20.75 21.50
C LYS A 238 4.19 -20.53 20.88
N ARG A 239 5.01 -21.58 20.77
CA ARG A 239 6.35 -21.54 20.18
C ARG A 239 6.29 -21.19 18.68
N TRP A 240 5.39 -21.82 17.93
CA TRP A 240 5.17 -21.47 16.51
C TRP A 240 4.64 -20.04 16.35
N CYS A 241 3.77 -19.55 17.25
CA CYS A 241 3.34 -18.15 17.25
C CYS A 241 4.50 -17.17 17.44
N GLN A 242 5.43 -17.46 18.35
CA GLN A 242 6.63 -16.66 18.57
C GLN A 242 7.54 -16.66 17.32
N ILE A 243 7.88 -17.83 16.79
CA ILE A 243 8.81 -17.94 15.64
C ILE A 243 8.16 -17.39 14.36
N ALA A 244 6.86 -17.61 14.12
CA ALA A 244 6.16 -17.09 12.96
C ALA A 244 5.93 -15.57 13.00
N ARG A 245 6.12 -14.91 14.15
CA ARG A 245 6.12 -13.44 14.32
C ARG A 245 7.49 -12.80 14.06
N ASP A 246 8.57 -13.57 13.90
CA ASP A 246 9.94 -13.07 13.72
C ASP A 246 10.10 -12.13 12.52
N GLU A 247 10.84 -11.03 12.70
CA GLU A 247 10.97 -9.95 11.70
C GLU A 247 11.55 -10.40 10.36
N ALA A 248 12.39 -11.45 10.34
CA ALA A 248 12.98 -11.98 9.11
C ALA A 248 11.90 -12.45 8.12
N LEU A 249 10.75 -12.91 8.63
CA LEU A 249 9.60 -13.36 7.85
C LEU A 249 8.75 -12.21 7.31
N TRP A 250 8.79 -11.04 7.96
CA TRP A 250 7.83 -9.94 7.77
C TRP A 250 8.41 -8.66 7.15
N SER A 251 9.73 -8.61 6.90
CA SER A 251 10.45 -7.52 6.24
C SER A 251 9.78 -6.90 4.98
N ARG A 252 8.98 -7.68 4.24
CA ARG A 252 8.24 -7.29 3.03
C ARG A 252 6.81 -7.78 3.09
N LEU A 253 5.85 -6.92 2.74
CA LEU A 253 4.42 -7.23 2.79
C LEU A 253 3.63 -6.47 1.70
N ASP A 254 2.72 -7.16 1.02
CA ASP A 254 1.76 -6.59 0.06
C ASP A 254 0.32 -6.82 0.53
N LEU A 255 -0.35 -5.74 0.92
CA LEU A 255 -1.76 -5.65 1.29
C LEU A 255 -2.52 -4.72 0.34
N GLY A 256 -2.02 -4.51 -0.90
CA GLY A 256 -2.73 -3.70 -1.88
C GLY A 256 -4.11 -4.28 -2.23
N GLY A 257 -5.14 -3.43 -2.26
CA GLY A 257 -6.53 -3.84 -2.48
C GLY A 257 -7.17 -4.61 -1.33
N LYS A 258 -6.70 -4.41 -0.09
CA LYS A 258 -7.28 -4.99 1.14
C LYS A 258 -8.10 -3.98 1.92
N VAL A 259 -9.16 -4.45 2.57
CA VAL A 259 -9.74 -3.75 3.73
C VAL A 259 -8.91 -4.16 4.96
N LEU A 260 -8.58 -3.19 5.82
CA LEU A 260 -7.91 -3.39 7.10
C LEU A 260 -8.80 -2.80 8.20
N GLY A 261 -9.08 -3.61 9.23
CA GLY A 261 -9.82 -3.20 10.41
C GLY A 261 -9.07 -2.21 11.31
N GLU A 262 -9.79 -1.69 12.30
CA GLU A 262 -9.26 -0.72 13.27
C GLU A 262 -8.03 -1.27 14.00
N GLY A 263 -6.95 -0.50 14.04
CA GLY A 263 -5.72 -0.90 14.73
C GLY A 263 -4.85 -1.93 14.01
N THR A 264 -5.31 -2.62 12.96
CA THR A 264 -4.59 -3.74 12.31
C THR A 264 -3.13 -3.40 11.95
N LEU A 265 -2.86 -2.17 11.49
CA LEU A 265 -1.48 -1.73 11.20
C LEU A 265 -0.59 -1.69 12.46
N GLY A 266 -1.16 -1.44 13.63
CA GLY A 266 -0.52 -1.53 14.94
C GLY A 266 -0.03 -2.93 15.31
N HIS A 267 -0.58 -3.99 14.72
CA HIS A 267 -0.14 -5.38 14.92
C HIS A 267 0.72 -5.90 13.75
N ILE A 268 0.87 -5.11 12.68
CA ILE A 268 1.70 -5.41 11.50
C ILE A 268 3.07 -4.75 11.63
N LEU A 269 3.13 -3.45 11.91
CA LEU A 269 4.39 -2.69 11.94
C LEU A 269 5.40 -3.16 13.00
N PRO A 270 5.01 -3.68 14.19
CA PRO A 270 5.96 -4.26 15.14
C PRO A 270 6.70 -5.51 14.65
N ARG A 271 6.24 -6.15 13.56
CA ARG A 271 6.94 -7.30 12.93
C ARG A 271 8.12 -6.87 12.05
N GLY A 272 8.69 -5.68 12.27
CA GLY A 272 9.86 -5.19 11.55
C GLY A 272 9.69 -4.97 10.05
N VAL A 273 8.47 -4.66 9.58
CA VAL A 273 8.17 -4.43 8.16
C VAL A 273 9.00 -3.27 7.60
N GLN A 274 9.76 -3.50 6.53
CA GLN A 274 10.63 -2.50 5.90
C GLN A 274 10.08 -1.99 4.56
N THR A 275 9.36 -2.86 3.84
CA THR A 275 8.69 -2.54 2.56
C THR A 275 7.22 -2.94 2.68
N LEU A 276 6.33 -1.95 2.69
CA LEU A 276 4.89 -2.14 2.82
C LEU A 276 4.16 -1.55 1.63
N ARG A 277 3.36 -2.37 0.97
CA ARG A 277 2.39 -1.92 -0.03
C ARG A 277 0.97 -2.00 0.52
N LEU A 278 0.28 -0.87 0.45
CA LEU A 278 -1.12 -0.66 0.82
C LEU A 278 -1.90 0.02 -0.31
N ALA A 279 -1.35 0.12 -1.54
CA ALA A 279 -2.00 0.78 -2.66
C ALA A 279 -3.40 0.20 -2.93
N GLN A 280 -4.41 1.07 -3.06
CA GLN A 280 -5.84 0.73 -3.18
C GLN A 280 -6.42 -0.04 -1.97
N ALA A 281 -5.73 -0.07 -0.82
CA ALA A 281 -6.29 -0.59 0.42
C ALA A 281 -7.26 0.42 1.06
N GLU A 282 -8.24 -0.09 1.80
CA GLU A 282 -9.14 0.66 2.66
C GLU A 282 -8.70 0.42 4.12
N ILE A 283 -8.47 1.49 4.88
CA ILE A 283 -7.86 1.41 6.21
C ILE A 283 -8.80 2.13 7.19
N ALA A 284 -9.38 1.37 8.12
CA ALA A 284 -10.29 1.91 9.12
C ALA A 284 -9.56 2.75 10.19
N ASP A 285 -10.27 3.73 10.73
CA ASP A 285 -9.82 4.53 11.87
C ASP A 285 -10.44 4.03 13.19
N PRO A 286 -9.68 3.97 14.30
CA PRO A 286 -8.31 4.45 14.43
C PRO A 286 -7.27 3.48 13.83
N VAL A 287 -6.32 4.02 13.05
CA VAL A 287 -5.21 3.25 12.45
C VAL A 287 -4.35 2.50 13.49
N PHE A 288 -4.25 3.04 14.70
CA PHE A 288 -3.63 2.40 15.86
C PHE A 288 -4.59 2.48 17.06
N GLN A 289 -4.89 1.35 17.69
CA GLN A 289 -5.61 1.36 18.97
C GLN A 289 -4.76 2.04 20.06
N PRO A 290 -5.37 2.69 21.08
CA PRO A 290 -4.63 3.39 22.14
C PRO A 290 -3.66 2.51 22.95
N SER A 291 -3.85 1.19 22.93
CA SER A 291 -3.00 0.17 23.56
C SER A 291 -1.93 -0.42 22.61
N SER A 292 -1.81 0.09 21.38
CA SER A 292 -0.92 -0.48 20.37
C SER A 292 0.56 -0.30 20.72
N GLU A 293 1.35 -1.34 20.48
CA GLU A 293 2.81 -1.32 20.66
C GLU A 293 3.48 -0.21 19.83
N THR A 294 2.89 0.19 18.70
CA THR A 294 3.42 1.27 17.83
C THR A 294 3.36 2.66 18.47
N LEU A 295 2.61 2.84 19.56
CA LEU A 295 2.48 4.11 20.29
C LEU A 295 3.42 4.21 21.50
N ASN A 296 4.18 3.15 21.82
CA ASN A 296 5.18 3.20 22.89
C ASN A 296 6.35 4.12 22.52
N GLU A 297 6.85 4.92 23.47
CA GLU A 297 7.97 5.85 23.23
C GLU A 297 9.27 5.17 22.74
N ASN A 298 9.46 3.90 23.11
CA ASN A 298 10.60 3.08 22.68
C ASN A 298 10.38 2.38 21.33
N TYR A 299 9.21 2.48 20.72
CA TYR A 299 8.93 1.85 19.43
C TYR A 299 9.57 2.61 18.28
N VAL A 300 10.23 1.87 17.37
CA VAL A 300 10.90 2.43 16.20
C VAL A 300 10.47 1.67 14.95
N SER A 301 9.67 2.32 14.10
CA SER A 301 9.25 1.74 12.82
C SER A 301 10.45 1.54 11.89
N LYS A 302 10.64 0.29 11.42
CA LYS A 302 11.69 -0.11 10.47
C LYS A 302 11.31 0.18 9.01
N LEU A 303 10.15 0.82 8.79
CA LEU A 303 9.57 1.07 7.48
C LEU A 303 10.38 2.11 6.68
N GLN A 304 10.83 1.69 5.49
CA GLN A 304 11.66 2.49 4.58
C GLN A 304 10.98 2.76 3.24
N TYR A 305 10.04 1.90 2.83
CA TYR A 305 9.36 1.97 1.53
C TYR A 305 7.86 1.77 1.74
N LEU A 306 7.06 2.81 1.50
CA LEU A 306 5.61 2.83 1.78
C LEU A 306 4.82 3.31 0.55
N ASP A 307 4.04 2.39 -0.04
CA ASP A 307 3.13 2.68 -1.16
C ASP A 307 1.67 2.69 -0.67
N LEU A 308 1.10 3.89 -0.50
CA LEU A 308 -0.32 4.16 -0.19
C LEU A 308 -1.08 4.72 -1.41
N SER A 309 -0.60 4.45 -2.63
CA SER A 309 -1.21 5.03 -3.84
C SER A 309 -2.67 4.59 -3.99
N MET A 310 -3.58 5.55 -4.08
CA MET A 310 -5.04 5.35 -4.22
C MET A 310 -5.70 4.68 -2.99
N SER A 311 -5.06 4.67 -1.81
CA SER A 311 -5.64 4.09 -0.59
C SER A 311 -6.72 4.98 0.03
N VAL A 312 -7.76 4.37 0.60
CA VAL A 312 -8.77 5.04 1.41
C VAL A 312 -8.32 5.02 2.88
N ILE A 313 -7.95 6.19 3.38
CA ILE A 313 -7.49 6.43 4.76
C ILE A 313 -7.82 7.89 5.10
N SER A 314 -8.23 8.20 6.34
CA SER A 314 -8.49 9.61 6.70
C SER A 314 -7.17 10.41 6.79
N PRO A 315 -7.21 11.75 6.66
CA PRO A 315 -6.01 12.58 6.85
C PRO A 315 -5.39 12.43 8.26
N ASP A 316 -6.20 12.15 9.27
CA ASP A 316 -5.74 12.01 10.66
C ASP A 316 -5.15 10.61 10.92
N GLY A 317 -5.77 9.55 10.38
CA GLY A 317 -5.20 8.20 10.37
C GLY A 317 -3.90 8.12 9.56
N LEU A 318 -3.83 8.81 8.42
CA LEU A 318 -2.62 8.96 7.61
C LEU A 318 -1.53 9.71 8.38
N ALA A 319 -1.89 10.79 9.09
CA ALA A 319 -0.96 11.49 9.96
C ALA A 319 -0.45 10.59 11.10
N ALA A 320 -1.31 9.78 11.72
CA ALA A 320 -0.92 8.81 12.74
C ALA A 320 0.08 7.78 12.20
N LEU A 321 -0.21 7.16 11.05
CA LEU A 321 0.68 6.20 10.38
C LEU A 321 2.05 6.82 10.05
N LEU A 322 2.07 8.03 9.51
CA LEU A 322 3.30 8.74 9.19
C LEU A 322 4.03 9.21 10.47
N SER A 323 3.32 9.44 11.58
CA SER A 323 3.92 9.90 12.84
C SER A 323 4.86 8.88 13.48
N VAL A 324 4.65 7.58 13.29
CA VAL A 324 5.57 6.52 13.76
C VAL A 324 6.72 6.24 12.77
N CYS A 325 6.64 6.75 11.55
CA CYS A 325 7.63 6.53 10.50
C CYS A 325 8.72 7.62 10.52
N LYS A 326 9.99 7.20 10.64
CA LYS A 326 11.18 8.09 10.72
C LYS A 326 12.29 7.78 9.72
N PHE A 327 12.23 6.63 9.05
CA PHE A 327 13.29 6.13 8.16
C PHE A 327 12.79 5.88 6.72
N LEU A 328 11.68 6.53 6.31
CA LEU A 328 11.18 6.44 4.94
C LEU A 328 12.20 7.00 3.95
N LYS A 329 12.62 6.16 3.00
CA LYS A 329 13.42 6.51 1.83
C LYS A 329 12.52 6.77 0.62
N LYS A 330 11.44 6.01 0.47
CA LYS A 330 10.50 6.19 -0.65
C LYS A 330 9.05 6.11 -0.17
N LEU A 331 8.27 7.13 -0.53
CA LEU A 331 6.88 7.31 -0.12
C LEU A 331 6.01 7.65 -1.33
N SER A 332 4.85 7.01 -1.43
CA SER A 332 3.80 7.39 -2.38
C SER A 332 2.47 7.54 -1.65
N LEU A 333 1.88 8.73 -1.77
CA LEU A 333 0.57 9.11 -1.24
C LEU A 333 -0.39 9.48 -2.38
N GLU A 334 -0.17 8.95 -3.58
CA GLU A 334 -0.93 9.33 -4.77
C GLU A 334 -2.45 9.27 -4.52
N LYS A 335 -3.13 10.39 -4.78
CA LYS A 335 -4.56 10.59 -4.54
C LYS A 335 -5.03 10.42 -3.07
N CYS A 336 -4.15 10.62 -2.09
CA CYS A 336 -4.54 10.81 -0.69
C CYS A 336 -4.81 12.30 -0.38
N THR A 337 -5.69 12.57 0.59
CA THR A 337 -5.91 13.92 1.13
C THR A 337 -5.01 14.14 2.35
N LEU A 338 -4.16 15.17 2.32
CA LEU A 338 -3.19 15.47 3.37
C LEU A 338 -3.73 16.56 4.32
N ASN A 339 -3.47 16.43 5.61
CA ASN A 339 -3.60 17.52 6.58
C ASN A 339 -2.21 18.12 6.92
N ARG A 340 -2.15 19.10 7.83
CA ARG A 340 -0.85 19.66 8.27
C ARG A 340 0.05 18.61 8.92
N LEU A 341 -0.53 17.73 9.74
CA LEU A 341 0.18 16.72 10.52
C LEU A 341 0.88 15.70 9.62
N CYS A 342 0.28 15.31 8.48
CA CYS A 342 0.91 14.51 7.43
C CYS A 342 2.24 15.13 6.99
N CYS A 343 2.24 16.40 6.57
CA CYS A 343 3.47 17.07 6.10
C CYS A 343 4.53 17.20 7.21
N THR A 344 4.11 17.49 8.45
CA THR A 344 5.00 17.59 9.62
C THR A 344 5.55 16.23 10.07
N ALA A 345 4.86 15.12 9.78
CA ALA A 345 5.35 13.77 9.97
C ALA A 345 6.31 13.36 8.85
N ILE A 346 5.96 13.64 7.59
CA ILE A 346 6.80 13.44 6.40
C ILE A 346 8.16 14.11 6.60
N SER A 347 8.20 15.38 7.02
CA SER A 347 9.43 16.16 7.21
C SER A 347 10.39 15.64 8.30
N LYS A 348 10.02 14.62 9.08
CA LYS A 348 10.94 13.91 9.97
C LYS A 348 11.84 12.90 9.27
N ASN A 349 11.51 12.48 8.05
CA ASN A 349 12.23 11.46 7.28
C ASN A 349 13.36 12.12 6.47
N GLN A 350 14.44 12.53 7.14
CA GLN A 350 15.51 13.35 6.54
C GLN A 350 16.25 12.67 5.37
N ASP A 351 16.28 11.33 5.34
CA ASP A 351 16.89 10.53 4.27
C ASP A 351 15.92 10.19 3.12
N LEU A 352 14.78 10.89 2.98
CA LEU A 352 13.81 10.64 1.91
C LEU A 352 14.40 10.93 0.53
N GLU A 353 14.49 9.89 -0.30
CA GLU A 353 15.03 9.88 -1.66
C GLU A 353 13.95 10.19 -2.71
N VAL A 354 12.74 9.63 -2.53
CA VAL A 354 11.68 9.60 -3.54
C VAL A 354 10.33 9.91 -2.89
N LEU A 355 9.61 10.89 -3.45
CA LEU A 355 8.29 11.29 -2.97
C LEU A 355 7.31 11.44 -4.13
N ASN A 356 6.25 10.62 -4.13
CA ASN A 356 5.11 10.75 -5.04
C ASN A 356 3.88 11.28 -4.30
N LEU A 357 3.42 12.45 -4.73
CA LEU A 357 2.22 13.13 -4.26
C LEU A 357 1.20 13.34 -5.41
N THR A 358 1.30 12.63 -6.55
CA THR A 358 0.38 12.79 -7.69
C THR A 358 -1.08 12.86 -7.22
N MET A 359 -1.84 13.87 -7.67
CA MET A 359 -3.26 14.06 -7.32
C MET A 359 -3.56 14.16 -5.81
N CYS A 360 -2.57 14.44 -4.96
CA CYS A 360 -2.81 14.75 -3.55
C CYS A 360 -3.60 16.04 -3.37
N GLU A 361 -4.49 16.03 -2.38
CA GLU A 361 -5.20 17.22 -1.90
C GLU A 361 -4.56 17.74 -0.60
N GLY A 362 -4.81 19.00 -0.24
CA GLY A 362 -4.35 19.59 1.03
C GLY A 362 -2.87 20.01 1.08
N ILE A 363 -2.17 20.00 -0.05
CA ILE A 363 -0.79 20.52 -0.15
C ILE A 363 -0.84 22.06 -0.18
N ASP A 364 -0.45 22.68 0.93
CA ASP A 364 -0.26 24.12 1.07
C ASP A 364 1.22 24.53 1.03
N ILE A 365 1.47 25.84 1.01
CA ILE A 365 2.84 26.39 0.99
C ILE A 365 3.71 25.89 2.15
N LYS A 366 3.13 25.66 3.33
CA LYS A 366 3.85 25.11 4.49
C LYS A 366 4.22 23.64 4.29
N CYS A 367 3.38 22.85 3.60
CA CYS A 367 3.74 21.48 3.21
C CYS A 367 4.95 21.49 2.27
N LEU A 368 4.97 22.39 1.28
CA LEU A 368 6.10 22.54 0.37
C LEU A 368 7.36 23.01 1.10
N GLN A 369 7.27 24.02 1.98
CA GLN A 369 8.40 24.44 2.84
C GLN A 369 8.98 23.28 3.67
N ASP A 370 8.16 22.30 4.06
CA ASP A 370 8.61 21.11 4.79
C ASP A 370 9.27 20.05 3.87
N VAL A 371 8.72 19.82 2.67
CA VAL A 371 9.27 18.89 1.67
C VAL A 371 10.58 19.42 1.05
N LEU A 372 10.70 20.73 0.86
CA LEU A 372 11.88 21.37 0.24
C LEU A 372 13.14 21.34 1.11
N LYS A 373 13.03 20.88 2.37
CA LYS A 373 14.17 20.69 3.30
C LYS A 373 14.93 19.38 3.08
N PHE A 374 14.39 18.43 2.30
CA PHE A 374 15.02 17.10 2.14
C PHE A 374 16.32 17.15 1.35
N SER A 375 17.44 16.89 2.02
CA SER A 375 18.79 16.95 1.45
C SER A 375 19.16 15.76 0.54
N ARG A 376 18.35 14.69 0.53
CA ARG A 376 18.54 13.50 -0.33
C ARG A 376 17.49 13.32 -1.44
N LEU A 377 16.48 14.19 -1.50
CA LEU A 377 15.37 14.06 -2.42
C LEU A 377 15.88 14.20 -3.86
N ASN A 378 15.73 13.13 -4.64
CA ASN A 378 16.21 13.05 -6.02
C ASN A 378 15.07 12.84 -7.04
N ALA A 379 13.94 12.27 -6.60
CA ALA A 379 12.73 12.16 -7.42
C ALA A 379 11.51 12.73 -6.68
N LEU A 380 10.85 13.73 -7.28
CA LEU A 380 9.63 14.33 -6.77
C LEU A 380 8.54 14.32 -7.84
N ASN A 381 7.33 13.91 -7.46
CA ASN A 381 6.15 14.02 -8.29
C ASN A 381 5.05 14.75 -7.53
N VAL A 382 4.65 15.94 -8.01
CA VAL A 382 3.53 16.75 -7.51
C VAL A 382 2.54 17.08 -8.64
N ALA A 383 2.42 16.17 -9.61
CA ALA A 383 1.52 16.31 -10.73
C ALA A 383 0.06 16.38 -10.26
N TRP A 384 -0.74 17.25 -10.86
CA TRP A 384 -2.19 17.38 -10.63
C TRP A 384 -2.61 17.74 -9.19
N CYS A 385 -1.69 18.17 -8.31
CA CYS A 385 -1.97 18.57 -6.93
C CYS A 385 -2.69 19.93 -6.77
N GLY A 386 -3.12 20.58 -7.85
CA GLY A 386 -3.83 21.87 -7.80
C GLY A 386 -3.03 23.07 -7.29
N LEU A 387 -1.69 22.97 -7.20
CA LEU A 387 -0.81 23.98 -6.60
C LEU A 387 -1.05 25.40 -7.15
N ASP A 388 -1.23 26.35 -6.25
CA ASP A 388 -1.39 27.78 -6.57
C ASP A 388 -0.08 28.43 -7.06
N LEU A 389 -0.15 29.72 -7.44
CA LEU A 389 0.97 30.47 -8.01
C LEU A 389 2.09 30.76 -6.99
N GLU A 390 1.78 30.93 -5.71
CA GLU A 390 2.78 31.15 -4.66
C GLU A 390 3.50 29.83 -4.35
N CYS A 391 2.74 28.74 -4.18
CA CYS A 391 3.25 27.38 -4.04
C CYS A 391 4.16 26.97 -5.21
N MET A 392 3.74 27.21 -6.46
CA MET A 392 4.54 26.89 -7.64
C MET A 392 5.80 27.75 -7.75
N THR A 393 5.71 29.02 -7.38
CA THR A 393 6.86 29.95 -7.37
C THR A 393 7.86 29.62 -6.27
N LEU A 394 7.40 29.18 -5.10
CA LEU A 394 8.26 28.67 -4.04
C LEU A 394 8.99 27.39 -4.50
N LEU A 395 8.23 26.41 -4.99
CA LEU A 395 8.72 25.12 -5.50
C LEU A 395 9.88 25.34 -6.49
N CYS A 396 9.63 26.08 -7.57
CA CYS A 396 10.63 26.29 -8.63
C CYS A 396 11.85 27.12 -8.19
N ARG A 397 11.79 27.83 -7.06
CA ARG A 397 12.90 28.65 -6.53
C ARG A 397 13.68 28.01 -5.39
N GLN A 398 13.18 26.90 -4.83
CA GLN A 398 13.74 26.28 -3.62
C GLN A 398 13.89 24.75 -3.72
N LEU A 399 13.53 24.12 -4.84
CA LEU A 399 13.81 22.70 -5.08
C LEU A 399 15.31 22.39 -4.90
N PRO A 400 15.67 21.34 -4.14
CA PRO A 400 17.07 21.04 -3.86
C PRO A 400 17.78 20.57 -5.14
N SER A 401 19.05 20.95 -5.28
CA SER A 401 19.87 20.65 -6.47
C SER A 401 20.25 19.16 -6.62
N THR A 402 19.75 18.31 -5.72
CA THR A 402 19.77 16.84 -5.78
C THR A 402 18.66 16.26 -6.65
N ILE A 403 17.61 17.03 -6.98
CA ILE A 403 16.53 16.60 -7.87
C ILE A 403 17.10 16.28 -9.26
N THR A 404 16.87 15.03 -9.69
CA THR A 404 17.19 14.54 -11.04
C THR A 404 15.93 14.09 -11.79
N ARG A 405 14.82 13.79 -11.11
CA ARG A 405 13.55 13.40 -11.73
C ARG A 405 12.41 14.24 -11.15
N LEU A 406 11.69 14.97 -11.98
CA LEU A 406 10.64 15.89 -11.54
C LEU A 406 9.40 15.78 -12.42
N ASN A 407 8.23 15.66 -11.79
CA ASN A 407 6.94 15.77 -12.46
C ASN A 407 6.08 16.82 -11.77
N ILE A 408 5.69 17.84 -12.55
CA ILE A 408 4.87 19.00 -12.17
C ILE A 408 3.74 19.20 -13.20
N ALA A 409 3.32 18.13 -13.86
CA ALA A 409 2.26 18.15 -14.87
C ALA A 409 0.89 18.53 -14.28
N GLY A 410 0.01 19.06 -15.13
CA GLY A 410 -1.35 19.47 -14.75
C GLY A 410 -1.46 20.89 -14.16
N CYS A 411 -0.35 21.61 -13.95
CA CYS A 411 -0.30 22.97 -13.39
C CYS A 411 -0.69 24.06 -14.42
N ARG A 412 -1.82 23.83 -15.10
CA ARG A 412 -2.36 24.54 -16.29
C ARG A 412 -2.26 26.07 -16.24
N LYS A 413 -2.52 26.69 -15.09
CA LYS A 413 -2.60 28.14 -14.91
C LYS A 413 -1.51 28.74 -14.01
N THR A 414 -0.70 27.91 -13.36
CA THR A 414 0.21 28.33 -12.28
C THR A 414 1.69 28.10 -12.59
N MET A 415 2.01 27.28 -13.60
CA MET A 415 3.37 27.11 -14.11
C MET A 415 3.65 28.09 -15.27
N THR A 416 4.63 28.98 -15.12
CA THR A 416 5.00 30.01 -16.10
C THR A 416 6.43 29.87 -16.63
N ASP A 417 6.78 30.60 -17.70
CA ASP A 417 8.13 30.62 -18.27
C ASP A 417 9.20 31.03 -17.25
N ASP A 418 8.93 32.01 -16.36
CA ASP A 418 9.87 32.40 -15.30
C ASP A 418 9.97 31.32 -14.20
N ASN A 419 8.92 30.52 -13.94
CA ASN A 419 9.04 29.36 -13.06
C ASN A 419 9.99 28.31 -13.65
N VAL A 420 9.89 28.01 -14.95
CA VAL A 420 10.83 27.10 -15.64
C VAL A 420 12.26 27.62 -15.57
N LYS A 421 12.45 28.93 -15.76
CA LYS A 421 13.75 29.60 -15.72
C LYS A 421 14.41 29.58 -14.35
N GLU A 422 13.67 29.71 -13.25
CA GLU A 422 14.24 29.52 -11.91
C GLU A 422 14.49 28.03 -11.59
N LEU A 423 13.55 27.14 -11.96
CA LEU A 423 13.68 25.69 -11.79
C LEU A 423 14.98 25.15 -12.42
N VAL A 424 15.29 25.57 -13.64
CA VAL A 424 16.49 25.19 -14.38
C VAL A 424 17.78 25.66 -13.69
N LYS A 425 17.77 26.80 -12.99
CA LYS A 425 18.92 27.27 -12.18
C LYS A 425 19.09 26.46 -10.90
N CYS A 426 17.99 26.14 -10.22
CA CYS A 426 18.01 25.37 -8.97
C CYS A 426 18.42 23.91 -9.20
N CYS A 427 17.95 23.31 -10.30
CA CYS A 427 18.11 21.89 -10.60
C CYS A 427 18.74 21.65 -12.00
N PRO A 428 19.98 22.13 -12.27
CA PRO A 428 20.63 21.99 -13.59
C PRO A 428 21.05 20.56 -13.95
N ARG A 429 20.77 19.58 -13.07
CA ARG A 429 21.10 18.15 -13.21
C ARG A 429 19.85 17.28 -13.43
N ILE A 430 18.72 17.86 -13.83
CA ILE A 430 17.51 17.09 -14.16
C ILE A 430 17.76 16.20 -15.38
N ILE A 431 17.23 14.97 -15.28
CA ILE A 431 17.33 13.84 -16.20
C ILE A 431 15.95 13.50 -16.77
N GLU A 432 14.91 13.47 -15.93
CA GLU A 432 13.51 13.27 -16.34
C GLU A 432 12.67 14.48 -15.88
N LEU A 433 12.02 15.17 -16.82
CA LEU A 433 11.16 16.33 -16.55
C LEU A 433 9.81 16.19 -17.26
N ASP A 434 8.73 16.13 -16.48
CA ASP A 434 7.36 16.18 -17.00
C ASP A 434 6.67 17.48 -16.55
N MET A 435 6.31 18.30 -17.53
CA MET A 435 5.52 19.53 -17.38
C MET A 435 4.30 19.51 -18.31
N SER A 436 3.78 18.32 -18.63
CA SER A 436 2.60 18.16 -19.47
C SER A 436 1.38 18.88 -18.87
N ASP A 437 0.44 19.31 -19.71
CA ASP A 437 -0.70 20.15 -19.36
C ASP A 437 -0.35 21.54 -18.76
N CYS A 438 0.92 21.97 -18.70
CA CYS A 438 1.27 23.33 -18.28
C CYS A 438 0.99 24.33 -19.43
N THR A 439 -0.29 24.65 -19.65
CA THR A 439 -0.80 25.39 -20.82
C THR A 439 -0.33 26.84 -20.95
N MET A 440 0.19 27.44 -19.88
CA MET A 440 0.76 28.80 -19.90
C MET A 440 2.23 28.86 -20.36
N LEU A 441 2.91 27.71 -20.56
CA LEU A 441 4.30 27.69 -21.03
C LEU A 441 4.39 28.06 -22.52
N THR A 442 5.35 28.92 -22.86
CA THR A 442 5.59 29.39 -24.23
C THR A 442 6.95 28.92 -24.75
N ILE A 443 7.35 29.43 -25.92
CA ILE A 443 8.71 29.25 -26.44
C ILE A 443 9.80 29.70 -25.44
N ASN A 444 9.54 30.65 -24.53
CA ASN A 444 10.55 31.15 -23.59
C ASN A 444 10.92 30.11 -22.51
N ALA A 445 9.98 29.29 -22.04
CA ALA A 445 10.29 28.13 -21.21
C ALA A 445 11.28 27.19 -21.94
N THR A 446 11.03 26.88 -23.21
CA THR A 446 11.91 25.98 -23.98
C THR A 446 13.32 26.53 -24.16
N GLN A 447 13.49 27.86 -24.28
CA GLN A 447 14.82 28.49 -24.32
C GLN A 447 15.61 28.24 -23.03
N SER A 448 14.93 28.19 -21.88
CA SER A 448 15.55 27.83 -20.60
C SER A 448 15.89 26.34 -20.54
N LEU A 449 14.96 25.46 -20.97
CA LEU A 449 15.15 24.00 -20.96
C LEU A 449 16.37 23.54 -21.79
N LEU A 450 16.69 24.22 -22.89
CA LEU A 450 17.86 23.91 -23.73
C LEU A 450 19.22 23.97 -22.98
N SER A 451 19.28 24.54 -21.78
CA SER A 451 20.48 24.53 -20.94
C SER A 451 20.63 23.28 -20.05
N LEU A 452 19.61 22.42 -19.95
CA LEU A 452 19.66 21.16 -19.21
C LEU A 452 20.46 20.09 -19.97
N THR A 453 21.79 20.18 -19.92
CA THR A 453 22.73 19.28 -20.61
C THR A 453 22.70 17.81 -20.15
N LYS A 454 21.86 17.45 -19.17
CA LYS A 454 21.68 16.09 -18.64
C LYS A 454 20.26 15.54 -18.79
N LEU A 455 19.38 16.26 -19.48
CA LEU A 455 18.00 15.85 -19.71
C LEU A 455 17.95 14.68 -20.71
N GLU A 456 17.53 13.51 -20.23
CA GLU A 456 17.32 12.27 -21.01
C GLU A 456 15.85 12.12 -21.45
N HIS A 457 14.91 12.64 -20.66
CA HIS A 457 13.47 12.52 -20.92
C HIS A 457 12.75 13.83 -20.61
N LEU A 458 12.04 14.38 -21.60
CA LEU A 458 11.22 15.59 -21.49
C LEU A 458 9.79 15.31 -21.93
N ALA A 459 8.80 15.64 -21.10
CA ALA A 459 7.39 15.61 -21.46
C ALA A 459 6.78 17.02 -21.39
N LEU A 460 6.22 17.47 -22.52
CA LEU A 460 5.55 18.76 -22.73
C LEU A 460 4.16 18.55 -23.36
N SER A 461 3.56 17.38 -23.16
CA SER A 461 2.30 16.99 -23.80
C SER A 461 1.19 17.98 -23.44
N ARG A 462 0.37 18.37 -24.41
CA ARG A 462 -0.71 19.38 -24.23
C ARG A 462 -0.26 20.78 -23.78
N CYS A 463 1.03 21.16 -23.89
CA CYS A 463 1.50 22.55 -23.76
C CYS A 463 1.20 23.38 -25.03
N TYR A 464 -0.08 23.67 -25.28
CA TYR A 464 -0.57 24.25 -26.55
C TYR A 464 0.05 25.59 -26.99
N SER A 465 0.62 26.36 -26.05
CA SER A 465 1.22 27.68 -26.32
C SER A 465 2.68 27.62 -26.79
N ILE A 466 3.26 26.42 -26.95
CA ILE A 466 4.60 26.19 -27.51
C ILE A 466 4.49 25.85 -29.02
N PRO A 467 5.09 26.64 -29.93
CA PRO A 467 5.01 26.39 -31.38
C PRO A 467 5.63 25.03 -31.78
N PRO A 468 5.02 24.23 -32.68
CA PRO A 468 5.52 22.89 -33.03
C PRO A 468 6.97 22.81 -33.53
N THR A 469 7.44 23.84 -34.23
CA THR A 469 8.85 23.96 -34.69
C THR A 469 9.87 23.94 -33.54
N THR A 470 9.44 24.27 -32.32
CA THR A 470 10.28 24.26 -31.12
C THR A 470 10.66 22.84 -30.68
N TYR A 471 9.78 21.86 -30.88
CA TYR A 471 10.04 20.47 -30.48
C TYR A 471 11.17 19.84 -31.29
N LEU A 472 11.33 20.21 -32.57
CA LEU A 472 12.47 19.79 -33.37
C LEU A 472 13.80 20.28 -32.78
N ARG A 473 13.84 21.49 -32.20
CA ARG A 473 15.03 22.03 -31.55
C ARG A 473 15.33 21.34 -30.21
N LEU A 474 14.29 20.98 -29.45
CA LEU A 474 14.42 20.20 -28.22
C LEU A 474 14.91 18.76 -28.50
N ALA A 475 14.40 18.13 -29.57
CA ALA A 475 14.79 16.79 -30.00
C ALA A 475 16.29 16.65 -30.41
N HIS A 476 16.98 17.77 -30.62
CA HIS A 476 18.43 17.82 -30.89
C HIS A 476 19.28 18.12 -29.64
N MET A 477 18.71 18.08 -28.43
CA MET A 477 19.47 18.19 -27.18
C MET A 477 20.40 16.96 -27.01
N PRO A 478 21.68 17.14 -26.61
CA PRO A 478 22.74 16.16 -26.82
C PRO A 478 22.66 14.89 -25.95
N CYS A 479 21.80 14.88 -24.92
CA CYS A 479 21.55 13.71 -24.07
C CYS A 479 20.09 13.25 -24.12
N LEU A 480 19.23 13.93 -24.89
CA LEU A 480 17.79 13.63 -24.89
C LEU A 480 17.55 12.32 -25.65
N MET A 481 16.83 11.41 -25.01
CA MET A 481 16.43 10.11 -25.55
C MET A 481 14.93 10.07 -25.84
N TYR A 482 14.13 10.80 -25.07
CA TYR A 482 12.67 10.73 -25.10
C TYR A 482 12.03 12.13 -25.05
N LEU A 483 11.11 12.39 -25.98
CA LEU A 483 10.33 13.64 -26.04
C LEU A 483 8.83 13.35 -26.23
N ASP A 484 8.04 13.50 -25.17
CA ASP A 484 6.59 13.22 -25.20
C ASP A 484 5.78 14.53 -25.37
N VAL A 485 5.19 14.68 -26.55
CA VAL A 485 4.45 15.85 -27.06
C VAL A 485 3.03 15.45 -27.54
N PHE A 486 2.38 14.55 -26.81
CA PHE A 486 1.04 14.06 -27.14
C PHE A 486 0.00 15.18 -27.22
N GLY A 487 -0.90 15.09 -28.20
CA GLY A 487 -2.05 15.98 -28.37
C GLY A 487 -1.73 17.39 -28.88
N LEU A 488 -0.56 17.62 -29.48
CA LEU A 488 -0.08 18.94 -29.91
C LEU A 488 -0.03 19.16 -31.43
N MET A 489 -0.11 18.09 -32.23
CA MET A 489 -0.05 18.16 -33.69
C MET A 489 -0.78 16.95 -34.31
N ALA A 490 -1.19 17.07 -35.57
CA ALA A 490 -1.77 15.97 -36.34
C ALA A 490 -0.68 14.99 -36.81
N GLU A 491 -1.07 13.74 -37.10
CA GLU A 491 -0.15 12.64 -37.43
C GLU A 491 0.88 12.99 -38.52
N PRO A 492 0.53 13.58 -39.69
CA PRO A 492 1.54 13.90 -40.71
C PRO A 492 2.63 14.88 -40.25
N THR A 493 2.33 15.73 -39.26
CA THR A 493 3.32 16.64 -38.64
C THR A 493 4.16 15.91 -37.60
N LEU A 494 3.57 14.95 -36.88
CA LEU A 494 4.28 14.07 -35.94
C LEU A 494 5.24 13.12 -36.68
N ASP A 495 4.81 12.53 -37.78
CA ASP A 495 5.63 11.68 -38.65
C ASP A 495 6.83 12.47 -39.19
N THR A 496 6.59 13.72 -39.63
CA THR A 496 7.65 14.63 -40.09
C THR A 496 8.63 14.97 -38.96
N LEU A 497 8.16 15.16 -37.72
CA LEU A 497 9.00 15.38 -36.55
C LEU A 497 9.81 14.11 -36.20
N GLN A 498 9.18 12.93 -36.23
CA GLN A 498 9.82 11.63 -35.99
C GLN A 498 10.86 11.26 -37.05
N ALA A 499 10.65 11.63 -38.31
CA ALA A 499 11.67 11.50 -39.36
C ALA A 499 12.84 12.48 -39.22
N SER A 500 12.69 13.53 -38.39
CA SER A 500 13.65 14.64 -38.27
C SER A 500 14.32 14.76 -36.90
N CYS A 501 13.97 13.93 -35.91
CA CYS A 501 14.42 14.05 -34.52
C CYS A 501 15.72 13.30 -34.20
N GLY A 502 16.37 12.69 -35.20
CA GLY A 502 17.63 11.96 -35.02
C GLY A 502 17.46 10.73 -34.13
N ASN A 503 18.12 10.73 -32.97
CA ASN A 503 18.10 9.62 -32.01
C ASN A 503 17.01 9.75 -30.93
N THR A 504 16.31 10.89 -30.84
CA THR A 504 15.28 11.12 -29.81
C THR A 504 13.98 10.43 -30.21
N GLU A 505 13.51 9.48 -29.42
CA GLU A 505 12.21 8.82 -29.64
C GLU A 505 11.06 9.73 -29.19
N ILE A 506 10.14 10.04 -30.10
CA ILE A 506 8.99 10.94 -29.85
C ILE A 506 7.75 10.13 -29.46
N ASN A 507 7.02 10.57 -28.42
CA ASN A 507 5.75 9.98 -27.96
C ASN A 507 5.86 8.49 -27.57
N LYS A 508 6.95 8.10 -26.91
CA LYS A 508 7.18 6.71 -26.47
C LYS A 508 6.45 6.36 -25.17
N PHE A 509 6.28 7.32 -24.26
CA PHE A 509 5.80 7.04 -22.91
C PHE A 509 4.53 7.83 -22.58
N LEU A 510 3.37 7.17 -22.75
CA LEU A 510 2.06 7.72 -22.39
C LEU A 510 1.91 8.02 -20.87
N TYR A 511 2.76 7.43 -20.03
CA TYR A 511 2.74 7.58 -18.57
C TYR A 511 4.13 7.88 -18.02
N SER A 512 4.26 8.95 -17.24
CA SER A 512 5.51 9.33 -16.55
C SER A 512 5.92 8.31 -15.49
N SER A 513 7.23 8.06 -15.37
CA SER A 513 7.79 7.12 -14.38
C SER A 513 8.14 7.79 -13.04
N VAL A 514 8.30 9.12 -13.02
CA VAL A 514 8.81 9.89 -11.88
C VAL A 514 8.12 9.53 -10.57
N ALA A 515 8.94 9.05 -9.63
CA ALA A 515 8.59 8.65 -8.27
C ALA A 515 7.55 7.51 -8.11
N ARG A 516 6.97 6.98 -9.19
CA ARG A 516 5.91 5.96 -9.14
C ARG A 516 6.42 4.65 -8.49
N PRO A 517 5.65 4.04 -7.56
CA PRO A 517 6.01 2.76 -6.94
C PRO A 517 6.12 1.62 -7.96
N THR A 518 5.08 1.41 -8.77
CA THR A 518 5.06 0.38 -9.81
C THR A 518 5.23 1.00 -11.18
N VAL A 519 6.23 0.54 -11.94
CA VAL A 519 6.48 0.96 -13.33
C VAL A 519 6.52 -0.26 -14.27
N GLY A 520 5.92 -0.10 -15.45
CA GLY A 520 5.82 -1.16 -16.46
C GLY A 520 5.02 -2.40 -15.98
N VAL A 521 5.39 -3.57 -16.52
CA VAL A 521 4.65 -4.84 -16.30
C VAL A 521 4.86 -5.44 -14.90
N ARG A 522 5.87 -4.98 -14.14
CA ARG A 522 6.30 -5.58 -12.85
C ARG A 522 5.38 -5.19 -11.67
N ARG A 523 4.12 -5.62 -11.72
CA ARG A 523 3.09 -5.34 -10.69
C ARG A 523 3.38 -5.92 -9.29
N THR A 524 4.42 -6.75 -9.13
CA THR A 524 4.81 -7.47 -7.91
C THR A 524 5.91 -6.80 -7.06
N SER A 525 6.39 -5.63 -7.48
CA SER A 525 7.47 -4.88 -6.82
C SER A 525 7.15 -3.38 -6.70
N ILE A 526 7.60 -2.73 -5.62
CA ILE A 526 7.59 -1.25 -5.51
C ILE A 526 9.01 -0.70 -5.53
N TRP A 527 9.27 0.31 -6.37
CA TRP A 527 10.58 0.88 -6.68
C TRP A 527 11.69 -0.16 -6.95
N GLY A 528 11.31 -1.28 -7.59
CA GLY A 528 12.17 -2.43 -7.88
C GLY A 528 12.22 -3.51 -6.80
N LEU A 529 11.80 -3.21 -5.57
CA LEU A 529 11.79 -4.15 -4.44
C LEU A 529 10.57 -5.07 -4.51
N ARG A 530 10.78 -6.38 -4.61
CA ARG A 530 9.72 -7.40 -4.56
C ARG A 530 8.95 -7.30 -3.23
N VAL A 531 7.62 -7.18 -3.29
CA VAL A 531 6.74 -7.10 -2.10
C VAL A 531 5.93 -8.37 -1.83
N ARG A 532 5.72 -9.21 -2.85
CA ARG A 532 5.07 -10.52 -2.71
C ARG A 532 6.10 -11.61 -2.43
N ASP A 533 5.69 -12.62 -1.66
CA ASP A 533 6.47 -13.85 -1.43
C ASP A 533 6.91 -14.51 -2.76
#